data_AF-A0A959V2K4-F1
#
_entry.id   AF-A0A959V2K4-F1
#
_cell.length_a   1.000
_cell.length_b   1.000
_cell.length_c   1.000
_cell.angle_alpha   90.00
_cell.angle_beta   90.00
_cell.angle_gamma   90.00
#
_symmetry.space_group_name_H-M   'P 1'
#
loop_
_entity.id
_entity.type
_entity.pdbx_description
1 polymer ?
#
loop_
_entity_poly.entity_id
_entity_poly.type
_entity_poly.pdbx_seq_one_letter_code
_entity_poly.pdbx_strand_id
1 'polypeptide(L)'
;MLRSLMAIAGAVWALLSWAGPGPAVSFVENRGQWPEQVLYRALVPGGAVYVEQEALTWVLWTGGPMAHHGRGIGEHTEEPLRMHAYRVHFEHGRAVSHEGIEPLPHYENHFRGNDPERWGTGCASYPEVVLHGIWPGVDLRLDGRHGLKYDLLLAPGADAGVVSMRYEGADDLLIQAGRLHVATSAGTVVEEAPVVWQESRSGRRHVPASYRLQGDRLGFRFPERPDPALPLVIDPVLTFSTYSGSNADNFGFTATYDESGHLYGGGIAFDPGYPTTLGAWQGAFAGGTIDIALTKFSPDGSSLIWSTYLGGALGNETPHSLVVNSNDELFVLGTSGASDFPTSAGCYDASFTSSAPMNFGIGYGYSHPNGVDIVMTHLSVGGDALIGSTYLGGSAADGVNNNAQLAFNYGDSFRGEIALDAQERPVVATSTQSSDMPTTPGAPQGSFGGGQQDAY
;
A
#
# COMPACT_ATOMS: atom_id res chain seq x y z
N MET A 1 47.05 17.76 -12.07
CA MET A 1 45.94 17.26 -12.92
C MET A 1 45.02 16.45 -12.03
N LEU A 2 43.75 16.86 -11.93
CA LEU A 2 42.57 16.15 -11.37
C LEU A 2 42.71 15.57 -9.94
N ARG A 3 41.75 15.65 -9.03
CA ARG A 3 40.39 16.20 -8.96
C ARG A 3 40.03 16.17 -7.46
N SER A 4 39.56 17.28 -6.93
CA SER A 4 38.77 17.30 -5.70
C SER A 4 37.37 16.78 -6.02
N LEU A 5 36.86 15.83 -5.24
CA LEU A 5 35.43 15.51 -5.14
C LEU A 5 35.17 15.14 -3.67
N MET A 6 34.69 16.09 -2.88
CA MET A 6 33.27 16.32 -2.56
C MET A 6 32.65 15.13 -1.83
N ALA A 7 32.76 15.17 -0.49
CA ALA A 7 31.87 14.45 0.39
C ALA A 7 30.49 15.15 0.33
N ILE A 8 29.49 14.43 -0.18
CA ILE A 8 28.09 14.81 -0.02
C ILE A 8 27.50 13.78 0.94
N ALA A 9 27.20 14.23 2.15
CA ALA A 9 26.41 13.49 3.12
C ALA A 9 25.01 13.31 2.55
N GLY A 10 24.64 12.07 2.22
CA GLY A 10 23.27 11.70 1.90
C GLY A 10 22.44 11.74 3.17
N ALA A 11 21.61 12.77 3.32
CA ALA A 11 20.53 12.77 4.28
C ALA A 11 19.51 11.71 3.86
N VAL A 12 19.20 10.80 4.77
CA VAL A 12 18.13 9.81 4.63
C VAL A 12 16.80 10.57 4.70
N TRP A 13 16.08 10.65 3.58
CA TRP A 13 14.74 11.23 3.53
C TRP A 13 13.75 10.18 4.01
N ALA A 14 13.09 10.44 5.14
CA ALA A 14 11.91 9.69 5.55
C ALA A 14 10.77 10.02 4.58
N LEU A 15 10.49 9.11 3.65
CA LEU A 15 9.36 9.16 2.74
C LEU A 15 8.10 8.76 3.52
N LEU A 16 7.25 9.74 3.85
CA LEU A 16 5.85 9.49 4.19
C LEU A 16 5.08 9.33 2.87
N SER A 17 5.18 8.15 2.26
CA SER A 17 4.31 7.77 1.15
C SER A 17 2.99 7.24 1.71
N TRP A 18 1.91 7.97 1.50
CA TRP A 18 0.56 7.48 1.77
C TRP A 18 0.10 6.61 0.60
N ALA A 19 0.53 5.34 0.61
CA ALA A 19 0.07 4.31 -0.33
C ALA A 19 -0.88 3.35 0.40
N GLY A 20 -2.18 3.66 0.34
CA GLY A 20 -3.29 2.84 0.85
C GLY A 20 -4.59 3.64 0.68
N PRO A 21 -5.80 3.04 0.77
CA PRO A 21 -6.94 3.84 1.11
C PRO A 21 -6.65 4.44 2.48
N GLY A 22 -6.46 5.76 2.54
CA GLY A 22 -6.42 6.46 3.81
C GLY A 22 -7.66 6.09 4.64
N PRO A 23 -7.62 6.26 5.97
CA PRO A 23 -8.84 6.07 6.77
C PRO A 23 -9.97 6.85 6.12
N ALA A 24 -11.17 6.26 6.09
CA ALA A 24 -12.33 6.90 5.50
C ALA A 24 -12.45 8.31 6.07
N VAL A 25 -12.47 9.29 5.17
CA VAL A 25 -12.65 10.70 5.54
C VAL A 25 -14.06 11.11 5.19
N SER A 26 -14.60 12.01 5.97
CA SER A 26 -15.90 12.61 5.69
C SER A 26 -15.77 14.12 5.66
N PHE A 27 -16.57 14.74 4.80
CA PHE A 27 -16.61 16.17 4.59
C PHE A 27 -17.72 16.74 5.46
N VAL A 28 -17.34 17.44 6.53
CA VAL A 28 -18.28 18.11 7.42
C VAL A 28 -18.61 19.48 6.83
N GLU A 29 -19.90 19.77 6.66
CA GLU A 29 -20.41 21.05 6.15
C GLU A 29 -20.10 22.20 7.10
N ASN A 30 -19.72 23.36 6.54
CA ASN A 30 -19.61 24.60 7.31
C ASN A 30 -20.99 25.23 7.54
N ARG A 31 -21.40 25.37 8.80
CA ARG A 31 -22.60 26.09 9.23
C ARG A 31 -22.27 27.32 10.09
N GLY A 32 -21.03 27.83 9.99
CA GLY A 32 -20.51 28.99 10.71
C GLY A 32 -19.35 28.70 11.66
N GLN A 33 -18.98 27.42 11.84
CA GLN A 33 -17.88 27.02 12.73
C GLN A 33 -16.48 27.28 12.16
N TRP A 34 -16.37 27.58 10.86
CA TRP A 34 -15.13 27.94 10.15
C TRP A 34 -15.32 29.22 9.34
N PRO A 35 -14.23 29.89 8.89
CA PRO A 35 -14.31 31.06 8.03
C PRO A 35 -15.24 30.87 6.83
N GLU A 36 -15.91 31.94 6.40
CA GLU A 36 -17.00 31.91 5.41
C GLU A 36 -16.62 31.31 4.05
N GLN A 37 -15.34 31.34 3.69
CA GLN A 37 -14.86 30.76 2.44
C GLN A 37 -14.84 29.22 2.44
N VAL A 38 -14.86 28.59 3.62
CA VAL A 38 -14.86 27.14 3.77
C VAL A 38 -16.28 26.62 3.54
N LEU A 39 -16.42 25.70 2.60
CA LEU A 39 -17.66 24.97 2.34
C LEU A 39 -17.73 23.69 3.18
N TYR A 40 -16.63 22.94 3.18
CA TYR A 40 -16.49 21.69 3.93
C TYR A 40 -15.10 21.55 4.54
N ARG A 41 -14.97 20.71 5.55
CA ARG A 41 -13.67 20.27 6.06
C ARG A 41 -13.63 18.74 6.15
N ALA A 42 -12.57 18.15 5.64
CA ALA A 42 -12.21 16.76 5.90
C ALA A 42 -10.98 16.71 6.82
N LEU A 43 -11.02 15.84 7.83
CA LEU A 43 -9.82 15.48 8.58
C LEU A 43 -9.09 14.38 7.84
N VAL A 44 -7.81 14.58 7.59
CA VAL A 44 -6.93 13.59 6.98
C VAL A 44 -5.86 13.20 8.00
N PRO A 45 -5.22 12.04 7.88
CA PRO A 45 -4.11 11.73 8.75
C PRO A 45 -3.00 12.78 8.66
N GLY A 46 -2.52 13.24 9.82
CA GLY A 46 -1.52 14.30 9.87
C GLY A 46 -2.00 15.64 9.33
N GLY A 47 -3.31 15.87 9.19
CA GLY A 47 -3.80 17.13 8.62
C GLY A 47 -5.31 17.36 8.56
N ALA A 48 -5.68 18.41 7.86
CA ALA A 48 -7.04 18.69 7.43
C ALA A 48 -7.03 19.33 6.05
N VAL A 49 -8.07 19.06 5.27
CA VAL A 49 -8.36 19.73 4.01
C VAL A 49 -9.62 20.56 4.17
N TYR A 50 -9.52 21.84 3.83
CA TYR A 50 -10.64 22.76 3.75
C TYR A 50 -11.01 22.93 2.28
N VAL A 51 -12.24 22.59 1.96
CA VAL A 51 -12.82 22.70 0.62
C VAL A 51 -13.47 24.07 0.51
N GLU A 52 -13.06 24.88 -0.47
CA GLU A 52 -13.53 26.24 -0.71
C GLU A 52 -14.09 26.37 -2.13
N GLN A 53 -14.76 27.50 -2.45
CA GLN A 53 -15.26 27.72 -3.82
C GLN A 53 -14.13 27.86 -4.86
N GLU A 54 -12.98 28.42 -4.45
CA GLU A 54 -11.89 28.80 -5.36
C GLU A 54 -10.58 28.05 -5.05
N ALA A 55 -10.56 27.17 -4.05
CA ALA A 55 -9.35 26.48 -3.63
C ALA A 55 -9.60 25.23 -2.78
N LEU A 56 -8.55 24.43 -2.62
CA LEU A 56 -8.38 23.49 -1.51
C LEU A 56 -7.24 24.00 -0.61
N THR A 57 -7.51 24.16 0.69
CA THR A 57 -6.49 24.54 1.67
C THR A 57 -6.09 23.35 2.52
N TRP A 58 -4.82 22.97 2.47
CA TRP A 58 -4.23 21.89 3.25
C TRP A 58 -3.56 22.45 4.49
N VAL A 59 -3.82 21.84 5.65
CA VAL A 59 -3.12 22.14 6.90
C VAL A 59 -2.55 20.82 7.40
N LEU A 60 -1.22 20.70 7.39
CA LEU A 60 -0.48 19.50 7.76
C LEU A 60 0.24 19.69 9.08
N TRP A 61 0.43 18.61 9.81
CA TRP A 61 1.25 18.58 11.01
C TRP A 61 1.96 17.24 11.20
N THR A 62 3.17 17.30 11.78
CA THR A 62 3.97 16.14 12.17
C THR A 62 4.75 16.44 13.45
N GLY A 63 5.13 15.41 14.20
CA GLY A 63 5.82 15.54 15.48
C GLY A 63 4.94 16.13 16.61
N GLY A 64 5.58 16.50 17.71
CA GLY A 64 4.94 16.98 18.94
C GLY A 64 4.38 15.87 19.82
N PRO A 65 3.95 16.18 21.06
CA PRO A 65 3.33 15.21 21.95
C PRO A 65 1.96 14.79 21.40
N MET A 66 1.93 13.73 20.59
CA MET A 66 0.71 13.06 20.18
C MET A 66 0.16 12.26 21.37
N ALA A 67 -0.49 12.96 22.31
CA ALA A 67 -1.32 12.43 23.39
C ALA A 67 -1.06 10.95 23.80
N HIS A 68 0.14 10.65 24.30
CA HIS A 68 0.37 9.42 25.04
C HIS A 68 -0.31 9.58 26.42
N HIS A 69 -1.57 9.17 26.53
CA HIS A 69 -2.18 8.86 27.83
C HIS A 69 -1.67 7.50 28.36
N GLY A 70 -0.35 7.27 28.28
CA GLY A 70 0.35 6.09 28.76
C GLY A 70 1.44 6.54 29.73
N ARG A 71 1.34 6.11 30.98
CA ARG A 71 2.30 6.39 32.04
C ARG A 71 3.73 6.01 31.63
N GLY A 72 4.65 6.97 31.70
CA GLY A 72 6.09 6.71 31.63
C GLY A 72 6.89 8.00 31.64
N ILE A 73 7.46 8.34 32.79
CA ILE A 73 8.52 9.35 32.93
C ILE A 73 9.82 8.77 32.36
N GLY A 74 9.95 8.76 31.04
CA GLY A 74 11.22 8.60 30.33
C GLY A 74 11.49 9.87 29.54
N GLU A 75 12.74 10.30 29.46
CA GLU A 75 13.16 11.41 28.60
C GLU A 75 12.89 11.03 27.13
N HIS A 76 11.70 11.39 26.63
CA HIS A 76 11.42 11.34 25.21
C HIS A 76 12.15 12.53 24.57
N THR A 77 13.04 12.26 23.61
CA THR A 77 13.44 13.29 22.65
C THR A 77 12.21 13.62 21.82
N GLU A 78 11.41 14.58 22.27
CA GLU A 78 10.21 15.01 21.55
C GLU A 78 10.64 15.61 20.22
N GLU A 79 10.21 15.00 19.11
CA GLU A 79 10.30 15.68 17.82
C GLU A 79 9.45 16.96 17.89
N PRO A 80 9.97 18.12 17.46
CA PRO A 80 9.22 19.36 17.55
C PRO A 80 7.97 19.28 16.67
N LEU A 81 6.83 19.77 17.18
CA LEU A 81 5.61 19.94 16.39
C LEU A 81 5.90 20.86 15.21
N ARG A 82 5.76 20.35 13.99
CA ARG A 82 5.81 21.13 12.76
C ARG A 82 4.42 21.20 12.19
N MET A 83 3.99 22.39 11.82
CA MET A 83 2.74 22.62 11.09
C MET A 83 3.07 23.39 9.81
N HIS A 84 2.38 23.05 8.73
CA HIS A 84 2.54 23.71 7.45
C HIS A 84 1.19 23.80 6.77
N ALA A 85 0.87 24.95 6.16
CA ALA A 85 -0.33 25.10 5.37
C ALA A 85 0.04 25.53 3.95
N TYR A 86 -0.55 24.88 2.96
CA TYR A 86 -0.46 25.28 1.56
C TYR A 86 -1.86 25.29 0.95
N ARG A 87 -2.05 26.10 -0.09
CA ARG A 87 -3.35 26.31 -0.73
C ARG A 87 -3.23 26.06 -2.22
N VAL A 88 -4.12 25.21 -2.74
CA VAL A 88 -4.23 24.89 -4.16
C VAL A 88 -5.39 25.71 -4.71
N HIS A 89 -5.08 26.79 -5.42
CA HIS A 89 -6.07 27.67 -6.05
C HIS A 89 -6.53 27.09 -7.38
N PHE A 90 -7.83 27.12 -7.62
CA PHE A 90 -8.40 26.90 -8.94
C PHE A 90 -8.18 28.15 -9.77
N GLU A 91 -7.08 28.21 -10.53
CA GLU A 91 -6.70 29.44 -11.21
C GLU A 91 -7.70 29.78 -12.31
N HIS A 92 -8.27 31.00 -12.23
CA HIS A 92 -9.41 31.45 -13.05
C HIS A 92 -10.67 30.58 -12.91
N GLY A 93 -10.72 29.72 -11.88
CA GLY A 93 -11.84 28.86 -11.58
C GLY A 93 -12.54 29.28 -10.28
N ARG A 94 -13.84 29.01 -10.23
CA ARG A 94 -14.69 29.19 -9.03
C ARG A 94 -15.90 28.30 -9.15
N ALA A 95 -16.11 27.42 -8.17
CA ALA A 95 -17.29 26.58 -8.09
C ALA A 95 -18.56 27.43 -8.11
N VAL A 96 -19.46 27.15 -9.04
CA VAL A 96 -20.77 27.81 -9.19
C VAL A 96 -21.73 27.34 -8.10
N SER A 97 -21.66 26.05 -7.77
CA SER A 97 -22.43 25.42 -6.70
C SER A 97 -21.63 24.25 -6.13
N HIS A 98 -22.09 23.72 -5.01
CA HIS A 98 -21.53 22.53 -4.39
C HIS A 98 -22.66 21.64 -3.85
N GLU A 99 -22.38 20.35 -3.74
CA GLU A 99 -23.32 19.36 -3.22
C GLU A 99 -22.59 18.35 -2.33
N GLY A 100 -23.22 17.95 -1.22
CA GLY A 100 -22.79 16.80 -0.43
C GLY A 100 -23.62 15.58 -0.82
N ILE A 101 -22.94 14.50 -1.20
CA ILE A 101 -23.55 13.27 -1.71
C ILE A 101 -23.72 12.28 -0.57
N GLU A 102 -24.91 11.67 -0.46
CA GLU A 102 -25.24 10.63 0.54
C GLU A 102 -24.88 11.03 1.99
N PRO A 103 -25.60 12.00 2.60
CA PRO A 103 -25.33 12.42 3.97
C PRO A 103 -25.30 11.21 4.92
N LEU A 104 -24.25 11.15 5.75
CA LEU A 104 -24.09 10.13 6.77
C LEU A 104 -25.22 10.26 7.81
N PRO A 105 -25.60 9.15 8.48
CA PRO A 105 -26.70 9.16 9.45
C PRO A 105 -26.39 9.97 10.72
N HIS A 106 -25.15 10.42 10.89
CA HIS A 106 -24.71 11.25 12.01
C HIS A 106 -24.32 12.66 11.54
N TYR A 107 -24.20 13.57 12.49
CA TYR A 107 -23.82 14.97 12.27
C TYR A 107 -22.88 15.45 13.38
N GLU A 108 -22.20 16.56 13.14
CA GLU A 108 -21.30 17.17 14.11
C GLU A 108 -21.86 18.47 14.70
N ASN A 109 -21.51 18.73 15.96
CA ASN A 109 -21.73 20.02 16.60
C ASN A 109 -20.39 20.58 17.08
N HIS A 110 -20.15 21.85 16.82
CA HIS A 110 -18.92 22.55 17.14
C HIS A 110 -19.24 23.77 18.01
N PHE A 111 -18.87 23.71 19.28
CA PHE A 111 -18.99 24.80 20.25
C PHE A 111 -17.61 25.33 20.58
N ARG A 112 -17.01 26.11 19.66
CA ARG A 112 -15.65 26.64 19.83
C ARG A 112 -15.69 28.03 20.46
N GLY A 113 -15.10 28.16 21.65
CA GLY A 113 -15.07 29.44 22.37
C GLY A 113 -16.44 29.86 22.91
N ASN A 114 -16.55 31.13 23.28
CA ASN A 114 -17.74 31.71 23.91
C ASN A 114 -18.58 32.59 22.97
N ASP A 115 -18.32 32.56 21.66
CA ASP A 115 -19.04 33.29 20.63
C ASP A 115 -20.03 32.36 19.92
N PRO A 116 -21.35 32.45 20.20
CA PRO A 116 -22.35 31.58 19.61
C PRO A 116 -22.50 31.76 18.10
N GLU A 117 -22.07 32.89 17.53
CA GLU A 117 -22.10 33.12 16.07
C GLU A 117 -21.07 32.25 15.34
N ARG A 118 -20.10 31.69 16.08
CA ARG A 118 -19.07 30.77 15.57
C ARG A 118 -19.35 29.31 15.92
N TRP A 119 -20.55 29.01 16.42
CA TRP A 119 -20.96 27.65 16.69
C TRP A 119 -21.65 27.06 15.46
N GLY A 120 -21.32 25.82 15.12
CA GLY A 120 -21.99 25.05 14.07
C GLY A 120 -22.77 23.91 14.71
N THR A 121 -24.09 23.89 14.60
CA THR A 121 -24.94 22.80 15.11
C THR A 121 -25.60 22.06 13.96
N GLY A 122 -25.70 20.74 14.06
CA GLY A 122 -26.31 19.94 12.99
C GLY A 122 -25.51 20.02 11.69
N CYS A 123 -24.18 20.02 11.77
CA CYS A 123 -23.31 20.06 10.59
C CYS A 123 -23.34 18.67 9.94
N ALA A 124 -23.94 18.58 8.75
CA ALA A 124 -24.01 17.30 8.04
C ALA A 124 -22.60 16.84 7.64
N SER A 125 -22.41 15.53 7.60
CA SER A 125 -21.15 14.89 7.21
C SER A 125 -21.40 14.02 5.99
N TYR A 126 -20.55 14.14 4.98
CA TYR A 126 -20.73 13.47 3.70
C TYR A 126 -19.51 12.58 3.37
N PRO A 127 -19.70 11.37 2.81
CA PRO A 127 -18.60 10.57 2.29
C PRO A 127 -18.02 11.16 0.99
N GLU A 128 -18.80 12.00 0.29
CA GLU A 128 -18.41 12.61 -0.98
C GLU A 128 -19.00 14.02 -1.11
N VAL A 129 -18.25 14.93 -1.72
CA VAL A 129 -18.73 16.28 -2.09
C VAL A 129 -18.35 16.59 -3.52
N VAL A 130 -19.20 17.32 -4.23
CA VAL A 130 -18.96 17.77 -5.61
C VAL A 130 -18.99 19.28 -5.67
N LEU A 131 -17.98 19.89 -6.29
CA LEU A 131 -17.94 21.30 -6.66
C LEU A 131 -18.24 21.40 -8.15
N HIS A 132 -19.33 22.08 -8.50
CA HIS A 132 -19.79 22.17 -9.88
C HIS A 132 -19.27 23.43 -10.58
N GLY A 133 -18.87 23.27 -11.84
CA GLY A 133 -18.52 24.34 -12.73
C GLY A 133 -17.35 25.19 -12.24
N ILE A 134 -16.33 24.56 -11.62
CA ILE A 134 -15.10 25.27 -11.20
C ILE A 134 -14.51 26.00 -12.42
N TRP A 135 -14.44 25.30 -13.54
CA TRP A 135 -14.17 25.88 -14.85
C TRP A 135 -15.33 25.57 -15.81
N PRO A 136 -15.44 26.23 -16.98
CA PRO A 136 -16.50 25.94 -17.94
C PRO A 136 -16.57 24.45 -18.31
N GLY A 137 -17.62 23.77 -17.83
CA GLY A 137 -17.86 22.35 -18.08
C GLY A 137 -16.97 21.39 -17.27
N VAL A 138 -16.35 21.85 -16.18
CA VAL A 138 -15.48 21.05 -15.31
C VAL A 138 -15.97 21.08 -13.87
N ASP A 139 -16.30 19.90 -13.35
CA ASP A 139 -16.64 19.67 -11.94
C ASP A 139 -15.46 18.99 -11.23
N LEU A 140 -15.37 19.17 -9.91
CA LEU A 140 -14.45 18.43 -9.03
C LEU A 140 -15.26 17.59 -8.06
N ARG A 141 -15.10 16.28 -8.12
CA ARG A 141 -15.64 15.34 -7.14
C ARG A 141 -14.55 15.00 -6.14
N LEU A 142 -14.86 15.09 -4.85
CA LEU A 142 -14.00 14.67 -3.74
C LEU A 142 -14.65 13.48 -3.05
N ASP A 143 -14.00 12.32 -3.05
CA ASP A 143 -14.49 11.08 -2.42
C ASP A 143 -13.59 10.74 -1.23
N GLY A 144 -14.19 10.40 -0.10
CA GLY A 144 -13.50 10.03 1.13
C GLY A 144 -13.72 8.59 1.59
N ARG A 145 -14.52 7.78 0.87
CA ARG A 145 -14.92 6.42 1.29
C ARG A 145 -13.73 5.47 1.42
N HIS A 146 -12.72 5.65 0.58
CA HIS A 146 -11.53 4.81 0.51
C HIS A 146 -10.25 5.67 0.60
N GLY A 147 -10.25 6.62 1.54
CA GLY A 147 -9.26 7.69 1.62
C GLY A 147 -9.64 8.89 0.75
N LEU A 148 -8.97 10.02 0.98
CA LEU A 148 -9.25 11.25 0.23
C LEU A 148 -8.76 11.13 -1.22
N LYS A 149 -9.69 11.28 -2.14
CA LYS A 149 -9.46 11.26 -3.59
C LYS A 149 -10.18 12.45 -4.24
N TYR A 150 -9.68 12.90 -5.39
CA TYR A 150 -10.42 13.80 -6.26
C TYR A 150 -10.49 13.31 -7.71
N ASP A 151 -11.62 13.55 -8.36
CA ASP A 151 -11.80 13.37 -9.81
C ASP A 151 -12.14 14.74 -10.43
N LEU A 152 -11.50 15.09 -11.54
CA LEU A 152 -11.98 16.18 -12.39
C LEU A 152 -12.89 15.59 -13.48
N LEU A 153 -14.14 16.03 -13.48
CA LEU A 153 -15.19 15.54 -14.38
C LEU A 153 -15.45 16.60 -15.45
N LEU A 154 -15.02 16.33 -16.67
CA LEU A 154 -15.18 17.24 -17.80
C LEU A 154 -16.36 16.77 -18.67
N ALA A 155 -17.33 17.65 -18.86
CA ALA A 155 -18.46 17.43 -19.76
C ALA A 155 -17.99 17.32 -21.24
N PRO A 156 -18.77 16.66 -22.12
CA PRO A 156 -18.48 16.66 -23.55
C PRO A 156 -18.26 18.08 -24.09
N GLY A 157 -17.14 18.28 -24.78
CA GLY A 157 -16.73 19.55 -25.38
C GLY A 157 -16.02 20.52 -24.43
N ALA A 158 -15.90 20.20 -23.13
CA ALA A 158 -15.13 21.01 -22.19
C ALA A 158 -13.64 20.99 -22.56
N ASP A 159 -12.98 22.15 -22.45
CA ASP A 159 -11.56 22.29 -22.74
C ASP A 159 -10.73 21.93 -21.51
N ALA A 160 -10.06 20.77 -21.53
CA ALA A 160 -9.17 20.36 -20.44
C ALA A 160 -7.98 21.31 -20.22
N GLY A 161 -7.65 22.17 -21.19
CA GLY A 161 -6.58 23.16 -21.08
C GLY A 161 -6.87 24.29 -20.10
N VAL A 162 -8.13 24.49 -19.68
CA VAL A 162 -8.51 25.51 -18.68
C VAL A 162 -8.16 25.09 -17.26
N VAL A 163 -7.94 23.79 -17.02
CA VAL A 163 -7.62 23.28 -15.69
C VAL A 163 -6.19 23.71 -15.32
N SER A 164 -6.11 24.62 -14.36
CA SER A 164 -4.86 25.14 -13.81
C SER A 164 -4.97 25.24 -12.29
N MET A 165 -4.16 24.46 -11.58
CA MET A 165 -4.11 24.44 -10.12
C MET A 165 -2.84 25.12 -9.65
N ARG A 166 -2.95 26.27 -8.97
CA ARG A 166 -1.80 27.02 -8.47
C ARG A 166 -1.54 26.72 -7.01
N TYR A 167 -0.34 26.27 -6.67
CA TYR A 167 0.07 25.93 -5.31
C TYR A 167 0.74 27.14 -4.65
N GLU A 168 0.14 27.63 -3.57
CA GLU A 168 0.68 28.70 -2.73
C GLU A 168 1.11 28.11 -1.38
N GLY A 169 2.32 28.44 -0.92
CA GLY A 169 2.81 28.10 0.41
C GLY A 169 3.65 26.82 0.50
N ALA A 170 3.65 25.96 -0.53
CA ALA A 170 4.56 24.82 -0.60
C ALA A 170 6.03 25.28 -0.66
N ASP A 171 6.93 24.52 -0.02
CA ASP A 171 8.37 24.82 0.00
C ASP A 171 9.03 24.49 -1.34
N ASP A 172 8.56 23.43 -2.01
CA ASP A 172 8.99 23.03 -3.36
C ASP A 172 7.91 22.22 -4.07
N LEU A 173 7.96 22.22 -5.41
CA LEU A 173 7.05 21.49 -6.30
C LEU A 173 7.86 20.87 -7.43
N LEU A 174 7.77 19.54 -7.58
CA LEU A 174 8.46 18.84 -8.66
C LEU A 174 7.67 17.65 -9.16
N ILE A 175 7.87 17.31 -10.43
CA ILE A 175 7.37 16.07 -11.02
C ILE A 175 8.52 15.06 -11.03
N GLN A 176 8.34 13.92 -10.37
CA GLN A 176 9.30 12.82 -10.35
C GLN A 176 8.59 11.49 -10.60
N ALA A 177 9.09 10.71 -11.57
CA ALA A 177 8.49 9.46 -11.99
C ALA A 177 6.98 9.58 -12.33
N GLY A 178 6.57 10.70 -12.94
CA GLY A 178 5.18 10.97 -13.32
C GLY A 178 4.27 11.48 -12.20
N ARG A 179 4.76 11.55 -10.96
CA ARG A 179 4.02 11.97 -9.76
C ARG A 179 4.37 13.40 -9.37
N LEU A 180 3.42 14.14 -8.81
CA LEU A 180 3.68 15.47 -8.25
C LEU A 180 4.10 15.32 -6.79
N HIS A 181 5.23 15.92 -6.43
CA HIS A 181 5.70 16.03 -5.06
C HIS A 181 5.53 17.48 -4.59
N VAL A 182 4.79 17.66 -3.50
CA VAL A 182 4.56 18.93 -2.81
C VAL A 182 5.33 18.91 -1.50
N ALA A 183 6.52 19.51 -1.49
CA ALA A 183 7.37 19.55 -0.31
C ALA A 183 6.86 20.59 0.69
N THR A 184 6.86 20.22 1.97
CA THR A 184 6.50 21.11 3.07
C THR A 184 7.40 20.86 4.28
N SER A 185 7.42 21.82 5.21
CA SER A 185 8.11 21.67 6.49
C SER A 185 7.50 20.58 7.39
N ALA A 186 6.29 20.09 7.08
CA ALA A 186 5.60 19.03 7.79
C ALA A 186 5.64 17.66 7.07
N GLY A 187 6.40 17.53 5.98
CA GLY A 187 6.49 16.32 5.16
C GLY A 187 6.23 16.61 3.68
N THR A 188 6.27 15.58 2.85
CA THR A 188 5.95 15.71 1.41
C THR A 188 4.59 15.09 1.13
N VAL A 189 3.71 15.81 0.46
CA VAL A 189 2.47 15.24 -0.12
C VAL A 189 2.79 14.79 -1.54
N VAL A 190 2.38 13.59 -1.91
CA VAL A 190 2.59 13.02 -3.25
C VAL A 190 1.24 12.80 -3.90
N GLU A 191 1.05 13.35 -5.09
CA GLU A 191 -0.07 13.02 -5.98
C GLU A 191 0.44 12.05 -7.06
N GLU A 192 -0.22 10.91 -7.19
CA GLU A 192 0.14 9.87 -8.16
C GLU A 192 -0.10 10.33 -9.61
N ALA A 193 0.50 9.64 -10.57
CA ALA A 193 0.39 10.02 -11.98
C ALA A 193 -1.08 10.00 -12.45
N PRO A 194 -1.51 10.96 -13.29
CA PRO A 194 -2.92 11.08 -13.66
C PRO A 194 -3.36 9.91 -14.55
N VAL A 195 -4.38 9.19 -14.11
CA VAL A 195 -5.09 8.21 -14.92
C VAL A 195 -6.30 8.90 -15.54
N VAL A 196 -6.36 8.90 -16.87
CA VAL A 196 -7.41 9.61 -17.61
C VAL A 196 -8.15 8.66 -18.51
N TRP A 197 -9.47 8.78 -18.57
CA TRP A 197 -10.30 8.00 -19.47
C TRP A 197 -11.53 8.75 -19.99
N GLN A 198 -12.09 8.22 -21.07
CA GLN A 198 -13.39 8.61 -21.59
C GLN A 198 -14.33 7.41 -21.56
N GLU A 199 -15.60 7.64 -21.26
CA GLU A 199 -16.63 6.61 -21.32
C GLU A 199 -17.46 6.74 -22.59
N SER A 200 -17.70 5.61 -23.24
CA SER A 200 -18.49 5.49 -24.46
C SER A 200 -19.45 4.29 -24.34
N ARG A 201 -20.36 4.13 -25.31
CA ARG A 201 -21.24 2.95 -25.36
C ARG A 201 -20.47 1.62 -25.51
N SER A 202 -19.25 1.66 -26.03
CA SER A 202 -18.36 0.51 -26.18
C SER A 202 -17.46 0.25 -24.97
N GLY A 203 -17.60 1.05 -23.90
CA GLY A 203 -16.80 0.94 -22.68
C GLY A 203 -15.86 2.11 -22.45
N ARG A 204 -15.00 1.94 -21.45
CA ARG A 204 -14.00 2.92 -21.00
C ARG A 204 -12.74 2.84 -21.88
N ARG A 205 -12.23 4.00 -22.30
CA ARG A 205 -10.99 4.13 -23.08
C ARG A 205 -10.02 5.02 -22.34
N HIS A 206 -8.82 4.51 -22.05
CA HIS A 206 -7.74 5.31 -21.50
C HIS A 206 -7.27 6.39 -22.48
N VAL A 207 -6.96 7.57 -21.95
CA VAL A 207 -6.36 8.68 -22.68
C VAL A 207 -5.00 8.93 -22.04
N PRO A 208 -3.88 8.79 -22.79
CA PRO A 208 -2.56 9.12 -22.27
C PRO A 208 -2.52 10.57 -21.76
N ALA A 209 -2.05 10.75 -20.52
CA ALA A 209 -1.92 12.06 -19.89
C ALA A 209 -0.69 12.10 -18.99
N SER A 210 -0.21 13.30 -18.71
CA SER A 210 0.89 13.55 -17.78
C SER A 210 0.71 14.92 -17.13
N TYR A 211 1.29 15.12 -15.95
CA TYR A 211 1.33 16.45 -15.36
C TYR A 211 2.19 17.42 -16.18
N ARG A 212 1.77 18.68 -16.20
CA ARG A 212 2.51 19.81 -16.74
C ARG A 212 2.64 20.87 -15.66
N LEU A 213 3.82 20.94 -15.04
CA LEU A 213 4.15 21.94 -14.03
C LEU A 213 4.86 23.14 -14.67
N GLN A 214 4.36 24.36 -14.43
CA GLN A 214 4.98 25.62 -14.85
C GLN A 214 5.10 26.55 -13.64
N GLY A 215 6.28 26.57 -13.02
CA GLY A 215 6.44 27.22 -11.72
C GLY A 215 5.60 26.52 -10.67
N ASP A 216 4.66 27.25 -10.09
CA ASP A 216 3.68 26.83 -9.08
C ASP A 216 2.34 26.35 -9.67
N ARG A 217 2.21 26.27 -11.01
CA ARG A 217 0.96 25.92 -11.69
C ARG A 217 1.00 24.53 -12.29
N LEU A 218 0.11 23.67 -11.81
CA LEU A 218 -0.12 22.32 -12.31
C LEU A 218 -1.28 22.32 -13.31
N GLY A 219 -1.05 21.72 -14.47
CA GLY A 219 -2.10 21.32 -15.39
C GLY A 219 -1.81 19.95 -15.98
N PHE A 220 -2.54 19.60 -17.03
CA PHE A 220 -2.41 18.30 -17.69
C PHE A 220 -1.92 18.47 -19.13
N ARG A 221 -1.07 17.55 -19.57
CA ARG A 221 -0.65 17.41 -20.96
C ARG A 221 -1.22 16.13 -21.53
N PHE A 222 -1.92 16.28 -22.64
CA PHE A 222 -2.46 15.18 -23.44
C PHE A 222 -1.63 15.07 -24.73
N PRO A 223 -0.79 14.04 -24.90
CA PRO A 223 -0.05 13.81 -26.14
C PRO A 223 -0.99 13.61 -27.35
N GLU A 224 -2.17 13.04 -27.09
CA GLU A 224 -3.25 12.87 -28.05
C GLU A 224 -4.48 13.63 -27.58
N ARG A 225 -5.16 14.31 -28.50
CA ARG A 225 -6.36 15.08 -28.16
C ARG A 225 -7.50 14.12 -27.75
N PRO A 226 -8.13 14.30 -26.56
CA PRO A 226 -9.33 13.54 -26.20
C PRO A 226 -10.47 13.76 -27.20
N ASP A 227 -11.37 12.79 -27.33
CA ASP A 227 -12.56 12.92 -28.19
C ASP A 227 -13.51 13.97 -27.59
N PRO A 228 -13.76 15.12 -28.24
CA PRO A 228 -14.60 16.16 -27.67
C PRO A 228 -16.08 15.75 -27.54
N ALA A 229 -16.53 14.67 -28.19
CA ALA A 229 -17.91 14.20 -28.09
C ALA A 229 -18.20 13.40 -26.81
N LEU A 230 -17.15 13.00 -26.06
CA LEU A 230 -17.27 12.16 -24.88
C LEU A 230 -16.83 12.91 -23.62
N PRO A 231 -17.41 12.59 -22.44
CA PRO A 231 -16.90 13.10 -21.18
C PRO A 231 -15.47 12.60 -20.93
N LEU A 232 -14.70 13.36 -20.18
CA LEU A 232 -13.32 13.03 -19.78
C LEU A 232 -13.24 13.05 -18.25
N VAL A 233 -12.70 11.98 -17.67
CA VAL A 233 -12.42 11.90 -16.24
C VAL A 233 -10.91 11.88 -16.05
N ILE A 234 -10.40 12.76 -15.20
CA ILE A 234 -9.00 12.80 -14.77
C ILE A 234 -8.98 12.42 -13.28
N ASP A 235 -8.36 11.31 -12.96
CA ASP A 235 -8.32 10.70 -11.63
C ASP A 235 -6.87 10.37 -11.26
N PRO A 236 -6.33 10.93 -10.18
CA PRO A 236 -4.99 10.60 -9.75
C PRO A 236 -4.83 9.41 -8.78
N VAL A 237 -5.83 8.78 -8.13
CA VAL A 237 -5.52 7.75 -7.07
C VAL A 237 -6.54 6.60 -6.85
N LEU A 238 -6.00 5.43 -6.45
CA LEU A 238 -6.50 4.07 -6.15
C LEU A 238 -6.58 3.14 -7.37
N THR A 239 -5.58 2.26 -7.50
CA THR A 239 -5.48 1.28 -8.59
C THR A 239 -6.61 0.25 -8.54
N PHE A 240 -6.85 -0.40 -7.38
CA PHE A 240 -8.07 -1.16 -7.05
C PHE A 240 -8.09 -1.70 -5.60
N SER A 241 -9.23 -2.25 -5.16
CA SER A 241 -9.39 -3.13 -4.00
C SER A 241 -10.44 -4.19 -4.34
N THR A 242 -10.17 -5.46 -4.04
CA THR A 242 -11.08 -6.58 -4.36
C THR A 242 -11.01 -7.66 -3.29
N TYR A 243 -11.93 -8.62 -3.32
CA TYR A 243 -11.92 -9.79 -2.44
C TYR A 243 -11.13 -10.93 -3.09
N SER A 244 -10.48 -11.78 -2.29
CA SER A 244 -9.84 -13.00 -2.80
C SER A 244 -10.84 -13.92 -3.51
N GLY A 245 -12.12 -13.88 -3.11
CA GLY A 245 -13.16 -14.79 -3.62
C GLY A 245 -13.17 -16.15 -2.92
N SER A 246 -12.43 -16.29 -1.82
CA SER A 246 -12.38 -17.53 -1.02
C SER A 246 -13.71 -17.83 -0.33
N ASN A 247 -14.11 -19.09 -0.40
CA ASN A 247 -15.21 -19.65 0.40
C ASN A 247 -14.69 -20.36 1.67
N ALA A 248 -13.38 -20.58 1.78
CA ALA A 248 -12.72 -21.03 2.99
C ALA A 248 -12.22 -19.81 3.79
N ASP A 249 -12.08 -19.97 5.10
CA ASP A 249 -11.40 -18.96 5.91
C ASP A 249 -9.96 -18.80 5.40
N ASN A 250 -9.49 -17.56 5.31
CA ASN A 250 -8.20 -17.25 4.73
C ASN A 250 -7.64 -15.96 5.34
N PHE A 251 -6.32 -15.87 5.40
CA PHE A 251 -5.63 -14.73 5.97
C PHE A 251 -4.51 -14.25 5.05
N GLY A 252 -4.44 -12.94 4.79
CA GLY A 252 -3.40 -12.33 3.96
C GLY A 252 -2.11 -12.10 4.74
N PHE A 253 -0.96 -12.38 4.13
CA PHE A 253 0.35 -12.23 4.77
C PHE A 253 1.21 -11.18 4.09
N THR A 254 1.25 -11.21 2.76
CA THR A 254 2.23 -10.45 1.98
C THR A 254 1.69 -10.15 0.58
N ALA A 255 2.24 -9.13 -0.06
CA ALA A 255 1.90 -8.77 -1.42
C ALA A 255 3.09 -8.10 -2.12
N THR A 256 3.11 -8.19 -3.44
CA THR A 256 4.08 -7.50 -4.29
C THR A 256 3.44 -7.16 -5.64
N TYR A 257 4.20 -6.54 -6.54
CA TYR A 257 3.73 -6.18 -7.87
C TYR A 257 4.78 -6.50 -8.95
N ASP A 258 4.33 -6.62 -10.20
CA ASP A 258 5.22 -6.75 -11.36
C ASP A 258 5.37 -5.44 -12.15
N GLU A 259 6.26 -5.40 -13.15
CA GLU A 259 6.51 -4.17 -13.95
C GLU A 259 5.27 -3.71 -14.72
N SER A 260 4.34 -4.62 -15.00
CA SER A 260 3.06 -4.36 -15.65
C SER A 260 1.97 -3.88 -14.66
N GLY A 261 2.27 -3.81 -13.37
CA GLY A 261 1.37 -3.33 -12.32
C GLY A 261 0.37 -4.37 -11.81
N HIS A 262 0.55 -5.66 -12.11
CA HIS A 262 -0.29 -6.71 -11.52
C HIS A 262 0.01 -6.84 -10.04
N LEU A 263 -1.03 -7.05 -9.23
CA LEU A 263 -0.86 -7.38 -7.82
C LEU A 263 -0.68 -8.88 -7.65
N TYR A 264 0.32 -9.25 -6.86
CA TYR A 264 0.52 -10.61 -6.37
C TYR A 264 0.22 -10.61 -4.88
N GLY A 265 -0.73 -11.43 -4.45
CA GLY A 265 -1.08 -11.61 -3.05
C GLY A 265 -0.68 -12.99 -2.56
N GLY A 266 -0.14 -13.05 -1.35
CA GLY A 266 0.20 -14.28 -0.65
C GLY A 266 -0.44 -14.31 0.73
N GLY A 267 -1.01 -15.46 1.07
CA GLY A 267 -1.64 -15.69 2.36
C GLY A 267 -1.74 -17.18 2.65
N ILE A 268 -2.59 -17.51 3.62
CA ILE A 268 -2.93 -18.88 3.98
C ILE A 268 -4.41 -19.10 3.80
N ALA A 269 -4.79 -20.32 3.43
CA ALA A 269 -6.17 -20.80 3.45
C ALA A 269 -6.29 -21.91 4.50
N PHE A 270 -7.35 -21.92 5.30
CA PHE A 270 -7.56 -22.90 6.38
C PHE A 270 -8.28 -24.18 5.95
N ASP A 271 -8.85 -24.19 4.75
CA ASP A 271 -9.64 -25.29 4.22
C ASP A 271 -9.70 -25.22 2.68
N PRO A 272 -10.16 -26.30 2.00
CA PRO A 272 -10.50 -26.24 0.58
C PRO A 272 -11.58 -25.18 0.31
N GLY A 273 -11.28 -24.17 -0.50
CA GLY A 273 -12.27 -23.15 -0.87
C GLY A 273 -11.71 -21.82 -1.36
N TYR A 274 -10.40 -21.60 -1.23
CA TYR A 274 -9.71 -20.50 -1.91
C TYR A 274 -9.75 -20.73 -3.44
N PRO A 275 -10.02 -19.69 -4.26
CA PRO A 275 -10.18 -19.87 -5.69
C PRO A 275 -8.87 -20.24 -6.35
N THR A 276 -8.93 -21.15 -7.31
CA THR A 276 -7.82 -21.53 -8.16
C THR A 276 -8.21 -21.39 -9.62
N THR A 277 -7.25 -21.07 -10.48
CA THR A 277 -7.49 -20.98 -11.93
C THR A 277 -7.19 -22.31 -12.62
N LEU A 278 -7.83 -22.54 -13.78
CA LEU A 278 -7.54 -23.73 -14.58
C LEU A 278 -6.07 -23.68 -15.05
N GLY A 279 -5.35 -24.78 -14.86
CA GLY A 279 -3.93 -24.87 -15.20
C GLY A 279 -2.97 -24.31 -14.15
N ALA A 280 -3.48 -23.82 -13.01
CA ALA A 280 -2.64 -23.47 -11.86
C ALA A 280 -1.78 -24.66 -11.42
N TRP A 281 -0.57 -24.38 -10.94
CA TRP A 281 0.41 -25.37 -10.49
C TRP A 281 -0.21 -26.37 -9.50
N GLN A 282 -0.89 -25.85 -8.48
CA GLN A 282 -1.59 -26.65 -7.49
C GLN A 282 -3.02 -26.15 -7.34
N GLY A 283 -3.94 -26.81 -8.05
CA GLY A 283 -5.37 -26.46 -8.06
C GLY A 283 -6.19 -26.95 -6.86
N ALA A 284 -5.57 -27.61 -5.88
CA ALA A 284 -6.27 -28.15 -4.71
C ALA A 284 -5.44 -27.99 -3.44
N PHE A 285 -6.13 -27.71 -2.34
CA PHE A 285 -5.59 -27.75 -0.98
C PHE A 285 -4.98 -29.14 -0.72
N ALA A 286 -3.69 -29.19 -0.37
CA ALA A 286 -2.92 -30.42 -0.19
C ALA A 286 -3.26 -31.14 1.11
N GLY A 287 -3.39 -30.41 2.22
CA GLY A 287 -3.68 -31.01 3.51
C GLY A 287 -3.32 -30.14 4.71
N GLY A 288 -3.03 -30.77 5.84
CA GLY A 288 -2.79 -30.04 7.08
C GLY A 288 -4.01 -29.25 7.56
N THR A 289 -3.74 -28.14 8.25
CA THR A 289 -4.70 -27.12 8.69
C THR A 289 -4.63 -25.88 7.82
N ILE A 290 -3.48 -25.60 7.20
CA ILE A 290 -3.30 -24.46 6.31
C ILE A 290 -2.35 -24.77 5.15
N ASP A 291 -2.67 -24.22 3.98
CA ASP A 291 -1.78 -24.16 2.81
C ASP A 291 -1.51 -22.69 2.46
N ILE A 292 -0.40 -22.42 1.78
CA ILE A 292 -0.18 -21.11 1.13
C ILE A 292 -1.19 -20.97 -0.01
N ALA A 293 -1.80 -19.79 -0.10
CA ALA A 293 -2.58 -19.35 -1.24
C ALA A 293 -1.89 -18.17 -1.93
N LEU A 294 -1.67 -18.28 -3.24
CA LEU A 294 -1.02 -17.27 -4.07
C LEU A 294 -1.94 -16.84 -5.20
N THR A 295 -2.01 -15.56 -5.46
CA THR A 295 -2.92 -14.98 -6.46
C THR A 295 -2.26 -13.85 -7.23
N LYS A 296 -2.47 -13.79 -8.55
CA LYS A 296 -2.17 -12.63 -9.41
C LYS A 296 -3.46 -12.00 -9.93
N PHE A 297 -3.62 -10.69 -9.73
CA PHE A 297 -4.74 -9.90 -10.27
C PHE A 297 -4.30 -9.03 -11.44
N SER A 298 -5.23 -8.67 -12.34
CA SER A 298 -4.98 -7.62 -13.34
C SER A 298 -4.61 -6.30 -12.66
N PRO A 299 -3.92 -5.39 -13.35
CA PRO A 299 -3.48 -4.13 -12.75
C PRO A 299 -4.63 -3.27 -12.21
N ASP A 300 -5.84 -3.44 -12.75
CA ASP A 300 -7.07 -2.77 -12.31
C ASP A 300 -7.93 -3.61 -11.36
N GLY A 301 -7.47 -4.80 -10.95
CA GLY A 301 -8.16 -5.70 -10.04
C GLY A 301 -9.44 -6.33 -10.58
N SER A 302 -9.78 -6.09 -11.85
CA SER A 302 -11.03 -6.55 -12.45
C SER A 302 -11.04 -8.05 -12.76
N SER A 303 -9.86 -8.69 -12.81
CA SER A 303 -9.72 -10.11 -13.13
C SER A 303 -8.66 -10.80 -12.29
N LEU A 304 -8.95 -12.06 -11.94
CA LEU A 304 -8.01 -13.02 -11.38
C LEU A 304 -7.22 -13.64 -12.54
N ILE A 305 -5.95 -13.25 -12.72
CA ILE A 305 -5.10 -13.75 -13.81
C ILE A 305 -4.75 -15.21 -13.57
N TRP A 306 -4.26 -15.50 -12.37
CA TRP A 306 -4.08 -16.86 -11.89
C TRP A 306 -4.19 -16.92 -10.37
N SER A 307 -4.50 -18.12 -9.86
CA SER A 307 -4.51 -18.39 -8.43
C SER A 307 -4.21 -19.86 -8.17
N THR A 308 -3.34 -20.14 -7.19
CA THR A 308 -2.83 -21.48 -6.88
C THR A 308 -2.67 -21.65 -5.38
N TYR A 309 -2.76 -22.90 -4.90
CA TYR A 309 -2.19 -23.27 -3.62
C TYR A 309 -0.67 -23.50 -3.75
N LEU A 310 0.01 -23.58 -2.62
CA LEU A 310 1.39 -24.06 -2.50
C LEU A 310 1.57 -24.71 -1.11
N GLY A 311 1.62 -26.04 -1.05
CA GLY A 311 1.69 -26.73 0.23
C GLY A 311 1.87 -28.25 0.11
N GLY A 312 2.13 -28.88 1.26
CA GLY A 312 2.27 -30.33 1.41
C GLY A 312 1.10 -30.95 2.18
N ALA A 313 0.82 -32.24 2.02
CA ALA A 313 -0.31 -32.87 2.69
C ALA A 313 -0.05 -33.19 4.17
N LEU A 314 1.23 -33.19 4.60
CA LEU A 314 1.66 -33.70 5.90
C LEU A 314 2.04 -32.59 6.91
N GLY A 315 1.78 -31.33 6.61
CA GLY A 315 2.15 -30.20 7.47
C GLY A 315 1.38 -28.93 7.16
N ASN A 316 1.90 -27.81 7.65
CA ASN A 316 1.32 -26.48 7.49
C ASN A 316 2.36 -25.56 6.88
N GLU A 317 1.93 -24.61 6.06
CA GLU A 317 2.79 -23.64 5.39
C GLU A 317 2.36 -22.19 5.59
N THR A 318 3.33 -21.28 5.60
CA THR A 318 3.07 -19.84 5.68
C THR A 318 3.99 -19.06 4.74
N PRO A 319 3.47 -18.18 3.87
CA PRO A 319 4.31 -17.27 3.10
C PRO A 319 4.75 -16.11 3.99
N HIS A 320 5.99 -15.67 3.89
CA HIS A 320 6.52 -14.53 4.66
C HIS A 320 6.68 -13.31 3.76
N SER A 321 7.29 -13.50 2.58
CA SER A 321 7.49 -12.42 1.62
C SER A 321 7.48 -12.91 0.16
N LEU A 322 7.16 -11.99 -0.74
CA LEU A 322 7.07 -12.18 -2.18
C LEU A 322 7.91 -11.13 -2.91
N VAL A 323 8.60 -11.54 -3.97
CA VAL A 323 9.27 -10.62 -4.91
C VAL A 323 9.13 -11.13 -6.33
N VAL A 324 8.98 -10.22 -7.29
CA VAL A 324 8.87 -10.54 -8.71
C VAL A 324 10.13 -10.06 -9.44
N ASN A 325 10.66 -10.87 -10.35
CA ASN A 325 11.79 -10.49 -11.20
C ASN A 325 11.33 -9.73 -12.47
N SER A 326 12.27 -9.27 -13.28
CA SER A 326 11.98 -8.56 -14.55
C SER A 326 11.37 -9.46 -15.65
N ASN A 327 11.26 -10.76 -15.43
CA ASN A 327 10.52 -11.69 -16.30
C ASN A 327 9.07 -11.92 -15.81
N ASP A 328 8.61 -11.13 -14.83
CA ASP A 328 7.31 -11.28 -14.16
C ASP A 328 7.13 -12.65 -13.47
N GLU A 329 8.21 -13.31 -13.06
CA GLU A 329 8.21 -14.58 -12.33
C GLU A 329 8.25 -14.34 -10.81
N LEU A 330 7.48 -15.13 -10.06
CA LEU A 330 7.26 -14.91 -8.62
C LEU A 330 8.20 -15.76 -7.77
N PHE A 331 8.94 -15.11 -6.88
CA PHE A 331 9.70 -15.73 -5.80
C PHE A 331 8.94 -15.61 -4.49
N VAL A 332 8.89 -16.71 -3.74
CA VAL A 332 8.18 -16.85 -2.48
C VAL A 332 9.17 -17.32 -1.43
N LEU A 333 9.26 -16.58 -0.34
CA LEU A 333 9.87 -17.04 0.90
C LEU A 333 8.77 -17.43 1.87
N GLY A 334 8.93 -18.56 2.54
CA GLY A 334 8.04 -18.96 3.61
C GLY A 334 8.65 -20.02 4.48
N THR A 335 7.81 -20.71 5.23
CA THR A 335 8.18 -21.87 6.03
C THR A 335 7.18 -22.99 5.84
N SER A 336 7.67 -24.22 5.90
CA SER A 336 6.84 -25.43 5.87
C SER A 336 7.21 -26.34 7.03
N GLY A 337 6.17 -26.93 7.65
CA GLY A 337 6.31 -28.05 8.57
C GLY A 337 5.92 -29.41 7.94
N ALA A 338 5.76 -29.47 6.63
CA ALA A 338 5.40 -30.67 5.89
C ALA A 338 6.66 -31.37 5.40
N SER A 339 6.69 -32.70 5.44
CA SER A 339 7.79 -33.49 4.85
C SER A 339 7.65 -33.70 3.34
N ASP A 340 6.51 -33.31 2.78
CA ASP A 340 6.11 -33.49 1.39
C ASP A 340 5.81 -32.16 0.69
N PHE A 341 6.34 -31.03 1.20
CA PHE A 341 6.28 -29.75 0.49
C PHE A 341 6.89 -29.90 -0.93
N PRO A 342 6.26 -29.32 -1.96
CA PRO A 342 6.70 -29.48 -3.33
C PRO A 342 8.07 -28.86 -3.57
N THR A 343 9.06 -29.68 -3.88
CA THR A 343 10.41 -29.26 -4.27
C THR A 343 10.71 -29.57 -5.73
N SER A 344 11.59 -28.77 -6.33
CA SER A 344 12.03 -28.96 -7.72
C SER A 344 13.08 -30.06 -7.82
N ALA A 345 13.15 -30.75 -8.97
CA ALA A 345 14.16 -31.76 -9.22
C ALA A 345 15.58 -31.14 -9.21
N GLY A 346 16.48 -31.70 -8.41
CA GLY A 346 17.85 -31.19 -8.29
C GLY A 346 17.98 -29.88 -7.50
N CYS A 347 16.98 -29.55 -6.68
CA CYS A 347 17.07 -28.46 -5.70
C CYS A 347 18.22 -28.67 -4.70
N TYR A 348 18.50 -27.62 -3.93
CA TYR A 348 19.55 -27.65 -2.92
C TYR A 348 19.25 -28.67 -1.82
N ASP A 349 18.04 -28.62 -1.27
CA ASP A 349 17.53 -29.60 -0.32
C ASP A 349 16.07 -29.95 -0.62
N ALA A 350 15.82 -31.24 -0.76
CA ALA A 350 14.50 -31.80 -1.01
C ALA A 350 13.83 -32.36 0.26
N SER A 351 14.51 -32.30 1.41
CA SER A 351 14.10 -32.97 2.65
C SER A 351 13.81 -31.97 3.76
N PHE A 352 12.67 -32.17 4.43
CA PHE A 352 12.34 -31.49 5.68
C PHE A 352 13.08 -32.12 6.87
N THR A 353 13.62 -31.30 7.76
CA THR A 353 14.23 -31.72 9.02
C THR A 353 13.25 -31.51 10.18
N SER A 354 12.76 -32.63 10.74
CA SER A 354 11.88 -32.55 11.90
C SER A 354 12.62 -32.01 13.13
N SER A 355 12.02 -31.03 13.79
CA SER A 355 12.55 -30.39 14.99
C SER A 355 11.46 -30.20 16.07
N ALA A 356 11.76 -29.42 17.11
CA ALA A 356 10.85 -29.23 18.24
C ALA A 356 9.53 -28.56 17.78
N PRO A 357 8.37 -28.92 18.38
CA PRO A 357 7.10 -28.32 18.03
C PRO A 357 7.10 -26.79 18.17
N MET A 358 6.57 -26.11 17.16
CA MET A 358 6.43 -24.66 17.15
C MET A 358 4.97 -24.28 17.37
N ASN A 359 4.74 -23.61 18.50
CA ASN A 359 3.46 -22.99 18.84
C ASN A 359 3.67 -21.50 18.94
N PHE A 360 3.00 -20.76 18.09
CA PHE A 360 3.02 -19.31 18.12
C PHE A 360 2.30 -18.81 19.37
N GLY A 361 2.90 -17.88 20.11
CA GLY A 361 2.32 -17.33 21.35
C GLY A 361 0.99 -16.56 21.15
N ILE A 362 0.65 -16.26 19.90
CA ILE A 362 -0.58 -15.60 19.46
C ILE A 362 -1.46 -16.68 18.82
N GLY A 363 -2.77 -16.71 19.10
CA GLY A 363 -3.66 -17.80 18.68
C GLY A 363 -4.00 -17.80 17.19
N TYR A 364 -3.05 -18.18 16.32
CA TYR A 364 -3.22 -18.27 14.87
C TYR A 364 -4.15 -19.40 14.41
N GLY A 365 -4.54 -20.31 15.31
CA GLY A 365 -5.45 -21.42 14.98
C GLY A 365 -4.78 -22.65 14.36
N TYR A 366 -3.45 -22.62 14.17
CA TYR A 366 -2.64 -23.76 13.72
C TYR A 366 -1.30 -23.82 14.47
N SER A 367 -0.58 -24.92 14.32
CA SER A 367 0.75 -25.14 14.90
C SER A 367 1.62 -25.97 13.96
N HIS A 368 2.93 -26.03 14.21
CA HIS A 368 3.83 -26.94 13.51
C HIS A 368 4.35 -28.00 14.49
N PRO A 369 3.69 -29.16 14.60
CA PRO A 369 4.02 -30.16 15.61
C PRO A 369 5.40 -30.79 15.42
N ASN A 370 5.96 -30.72 14.22
CA ASN A 370 7.26 -31.29 13.86
C ASN A 370 8.33 -30.23 13.60
N GLY A 371 8.09 -28.98 14.00
CA GLY A 371 8.95 -27.84 13.66
C GLY A 371 8.72 -27.33 12.23
N VAL A 372 9.59 -26.42 11.79
CA VAL A 372 9.54 -25.80 10.45
C VAL A 372 10.93 -25.62 9.88
N ASP A 373 11.03 -25.71 8.56
CA ASP A 373 12.18 -25.25 7.78
C ASP A 373 11.76 -24.11 6.86
N ILE A 374 12.74 -23.31 6.43
CA ILE A 374 12.54 -22.29 5.40
C ILE A 374 12.23 -23.02 4.09
N VAL A 375 11.26 -22.49 3.34
CA VAL A 375 11.03 -22.88 1.95
C VAL A 375 11.21 -21.67 1.05
N MET A 376 11.87 -21.88 -0.09
CA MET A 376 12.02 -20.88 -1.14
C MET A 376 11.52 -21.45 -2.45
N THR A 377 10.56 -20.76 -3.05
CA THR A 377 9.88 -21.20 -4.27
C THR A 377 9.95 -20.14 -5.36
N HIS A 378 10.18 -20.54 -6.59
CA HIS A 378 10.17 -19.72 -7.80
C HIS A 378 9.14 -20.29 -8.78
N LEU A 379 8.08 -19.53 -9.04
CA LEU A 379 6.97 -19.87 -9.93
C LEU A 379 7.08 -19.14 -11.26
N SER A 380 6.63 -19.80 -12.33
CA SER A 380 6.47 -19.18 -13.64
C SER A 380 5.53 -17.97 -13.60
N VAL A 381 5.66 -17.08 -14.59
CA VAL A 381 4.75 -15.94 -14.80
C VAL A 381 3.26 -16.33 -14.83
N GLY A 382 2.95 -17.55 -15.29
CA GLY A 382 1.59 -18.09 -15.37
C GLY A 382 1.09 -18.74 -14.08
N GLY A 383 1.94 -18.90 -13.06
CA GLY A 383 1.60 -19.65 -11.84
C GLY A 383 1.31 -21.14 -12.10
N ASP A 384 1.79 -21.68 -13.22
CA ASP A 384 1.49 -23.02 -13.73
C ASP A 384 2.68 -23.99 -13.66
N ALA A 385 3.87 -23.49 -13.33
CA ALA A 385 5.08 -24.30 -13.21
C ALA A 385 5.95 -23.88 -12.02
N LEU A 386 6.48 -24.87 -11.33
CA LEU A 386 7.53 -24.73 -10.32
C LEU A 386 8.90 -24.69 -11.01
N ILE A 387 9.45 -23.49 -11.22
CA ILE A 387 10.78 -23.30 -11.84
C ILE A 387 11.87 -23.78 -10.88
N GLY A 388 11.72 -23.45 -9.60
CA GLY A 388 12.61 -23.87 -8.53
C GLY A 388 11.87 -23.93 -7.20
N SER A 389 12.21 -24.88 -6.35
CA SER A 389 11.72 -24.95 -4.97
C SER A 389 12.61 -25.85 -4.13
N THR A 390 12.90 -25.43 -2.90
CA THR A 390 13.84 -26.10 -1.98
C THR A 390 13.43 -25.84 -0.53
N TYR A 391 13.82 -26.76 0.35
CA TYR A 391 13.98 -26.45 1.78
C TYR A 391 15.32 -25.75 2.02
N LEU A 392 15.43 -25.07 3.16
CA LEU A 392 16.65 -24.55 3.72
C LEU A 392 16.52 -24.52 5.26
N GLY A 393 17.45 -25.15 5.96
CA GLY A 393 17.41 -25.25 7.41
C GLY A 393 18.56 -26.08 7.97
N GLY A 394 18.61 -26.16 9.29
CA GLY A 394 19.51 -27.02 10.06
C GLY A 394 18.73 -27.99 10.93
N SER A 395 19.26 -28.26 12.13
CA SER A 395 18.70 -29.27 13.05
C SER A 395 17.54 -28.80 13.94
N ALA A 396 17.21 -27.51 13.93
CA ALA A 396 16.15 -26.89 14.74
C ALA A 396 15.16 -26.11 13.84
N ALA A 397 14.25 -25.35 14.44
CA ALA A 397 13.23 -24.62 13.68
C ALA A 397 13.84 -23.38 12.99
N ASP A 398 13.58 -23.25 11.70
CA ASP A 398 14.13 -22.20 10.86
C ASP A 398 13.05 -21.40 10.13
N GLY A 399 13.34 -20.12 9.90
CA GLY A 399 12.48 -19.18 9.18
C GLY A 399 11.44 -18.46 10.04
N VAL A 400 11.16 -18.90 11.27
CA VAL A 400 10.18 -18.24 12.15
C VAL A 400 10.82 -17.70 13.43
N ASN A 401 10.23 -16.62 13.93
CA ASN A 401 10.56 -16.01 15.21
C ASN A 401 9.62 -16.53 16.30
N ASN A 402 10.17 -17.19 17.32
CA ASN A 402 9.39 -17.70 18.45
C ASN A 402 9.87 -17.14 19.79
N ASN A 403 10.63 -16.04 19.74
CA ASN A 403 11.03 -15.33 20.94
C ASN A 403 9.87 -14.41 21.39
N ALA A 404 9.25 -14.76 22.53
CA ALA A 404 8.17 -13.97 23.11
C ALA A 404 8.54 -12.51 23.45
N GLN A 405 9.84 -12.20 23.57
CA GLN A 405 10.32 -10.83 23.75
C GLN A 405 10.31 -10.00 22.47
N LEU A 406 10.13 -10.64 21.31
CA LEU A 406 10.08 -10.01 19.99
C LEU A 406 8.67 -9.98 19.38
N ALA A 407 7.70 -10.64 20.03
CA ALA A 407 6.31 -10.76 19.59
C ALA A 407 5.44 -9.65 20.21
N PHE A 408 5.39 -8.49 19.57
CA PHE A 408 4.58 -7.34 19.99
C PHE A 408 3.30 -7.19 19.18
N ASN A 409 3.35 -7.57 17.90
CA ASN A 409 2.26 -7.45 16.95
C ASN A 409 1.91 -8.81 16.34
N TYR A 410 0.67 -8.91 15.88
CA TYR A 410 0.24 -10.03 15.06
C TYR A 410 1.09 -10.06 13.77
N GLY A 411 1.73 -11.20 13.49
CA GLY A 411 2.59 -11.41 12.32
C GLY A 411 4.08 -11.40 12.63
N ASP A 412 4.48 -10.97 13.84
CA ASP A 412 5.90 -10.88 14.22
C ASP A 412 6.66 -12.21 14.19
N SER A 413 5.95 -13.34 14.22
CA SER A 413 6.54 -14.68 14.07
C SER A 413 7.08 -14.97 12.67
N PHE A 414 6.66 -14.22 11.64
CA PHE A 414 6.91 -14.50 10.23
C PHE A 414 7.78 -13.42 9.56
N ARG A 415 8.76 -12.88 10.29
CA ARG A 415 9.67 -11.80 9.86
C ARG A 415 10.77 -12.29 8.91
N GLY A 416 10.39 -12.89 7.79
CA GLY A 416 11.28 -13.24 6.68
C GLY A 416 11.08 -12.28 5.51
N GLU A 417 12.18 -11.82 4.91
CA GLU A 417 12.16 -10.97 3.72
C GLU A 417 12.95 -11.62 2.58
N ILE A 418 12.44 -11.48 1.35
CA ILE A 418 13.14 -11.91 0.13
C ILE A 418 13.26 -10.73 -0.82
N ALA A 419 14.49 -10.46 -1.23
CA ALA A 419 14.81 -9.48 -2.27
C ALA A 419 15.57 -10.16 -3.40
N LEU A 420 15.68 -9.47 -4.53
CA LEU A 420 16.51 -9.91 -5.64
C LEU A 420 17.75 -9.01 -5.72
N ASP A 421 18.92 -9.61 -5.93
CA ASP A 421 20.13 -8.83 -6.22
C ASP A 421 20.11 -8.30 -7.67
N ALA A 422 21.15 -7.56 -8.06
CA ALA A 422 21.26 -6.98 -9.40
C ALA A 422 21.41 -8.02 -10.53
N GLN A 423 21.51 -9.31 -10.21
CA GLN A 423 21.49 -10.43 -11.16
C GLN A 423 20.21 -11.27 -11.00
N GLU A 424 19.21 -10.75 -10.28
CA GLU A 424 17.93 -11.40 -10.00
C GLU A 424 18.03 -12.70 -9.22
N ARG A 425 19.09 -12.85 -8.42
CA ARG A 425 19.22 -13.98 -7.50
C ARG A 425 18.57 -13.64 -6.17
N PRO A 426 17.87 -14.60 -5.54
CA PRO A 426 17.21 -14.33 -4.28
C PRO A 426 18.22 -14.12 -3.15
N VAL A 427 17.97 -13.09 -2.35
CA VAL A 427 18.65 -12.74 -1.11
C VAL A 427 17.60 -12.75 -0.01
N VAL A 428 17.81 -13.55 1.03
CA VAL A 428 16.87 -13.74 2.12
C VAL A 428 17.47 -13.22 3.41
N ALA A 429 16.62 -12.64 4.26
CA ALA A 429 16.92 -12.38 5.66
C ALA A 429 15.78 -12.92 6.52
N THR A 430 16.08 -13.78 7.49
CA THR A 430 15.08 -14.40 8.37
C THR A 430 15.67 -14.76 9.73
N SER A 431 15.01 -15.63 10.50
CA SER A 431 15.46 -16.13 11.79
C SER A 431 15.79 -17.62 11.74
N THR A 432 16.72 -18.06 12.60
CA THR A 432 17.11 -19.46 12.76
C THR A 432 17.23 -19.80 14.25
N GLN A 433 16.85 -21.02 14.63
CA GLN A 433 17.21 -21.61 15.93
C GLN A 433 18.30 -22.68 15.77
N SER A 434 18.70 -22.97 14.53
CA SER A 434 19.65 -24.00 14.18
C SER A 434 21.08 -23.55 14.42
N SER A 435 21.83 -24.37 15.15
CA SER A 435 23.27 -24.14 15.36
C SER A 435 24.13 -24.50 14.15
N ASP A 436 23.54 -25.17 13.17
CA ASP A 436 24.17 -25.84 12.04
C ASP A 436 23.55 -25.42 10.69
N MET A 437 23.07 -24.17 10.60
CA MET A 437 22.62 -23.61 9.33
C MET A 437 23.68 -23.73 8.23
N PRO A 438 23.30 -24.00 6.98
CA PRO A 438 24.22 -23.99 5.85
C PRO A 438 24.92 -22.63 5.72
N THR A 439 26.24 -22.62 5.77
CA THR A 439 27.04 -21.39 5.57
C THR A 439 28.13 -21.61 4.53
N THR A 440 28.54 -20.53 3.86
CA THR A 440 29.64 -20.56 2.89
C THR A 440 30.96 -20.18 3.56
N PRO A 441 32.11 -20.69 3.06
CA PRO A 441 33.42 -20.26 3.53
C PRO A 441 33.60 -18.74 3.40
N GLY A 442 33.93 -18.07 4.50
CA GLY A 442 34.09 -16.62 4.55
C GLY A 442 32.81 -15.84 4.89
N ALA A 443 31.72 -16.52 5.25
CA ALA A 443 30.54 -15.88 5.83
C ALA A 443 30.94 -14.98 7.03
N PRO A 444 30.42 -13.74 7.13
CA PRO A 444 30.74 -12.83 8.24
C PRO A 444 30.41 -13.42 9.62
N GLN A 445 29.36 -14.24 9.68
CA GLN A 445 28.99 -15.05 10.83
C GLN A 445 28.75 -16.48 10.36
N GLY A 446 29.74 -17.35 10.56
CA GLY A 446 29.68 -18.77 10.15
C GLY A 446 29.08 -19.71 11.21
N SER A 447 28.68 -19.19 12.35
CA SER A 447 28.16 -19.97 13.47
C SER A 447 27.08 -19.21 14.22
N PHE A 448 26.16 -19.95 14.83
CA PHE A 448 25.14 -19.42 15.72
C PHE A 448 25.75 -18.63 16.89
N GLY A 449 25.32 -17.39 17.03
CA GLY A 449 25.74 -16.38 17.99
C GLY A 449 25.14 -16.59 19.39
N GLY A 450 24.06 -17.36 19.51
CA GLY A 450 23.52 -17.83 20.78
C GLY A 450 22.19 -17.18 21.19
N GLY A 451 21.62 -17.65 22.30
CA GLY A 451 20.29 -17.22 22.75
C GLY A 451 19.18 -18.16 22.24
N GLN A 452 17.96 -17.63 22.09
CA GLN A 452 16.83 -18.43 21.59
C GLN A 452 16.83 -18.58 20.07
N GLN A 453 17.34 -17.59 19.34
CA GLN A 453 17.37 -17.55 17.88
C GLN A 453 18.35 -16.47 17.41
N ASP A 454 18.83 -16.61 16.18
CA ASP A 454 19.69 -15.68 15.46
C ASP A 454 19.00 -15.16 14.19
N ALA A 455 19.53 -14.09 13.61
CA ALA A 455 19.23 -13.72 12.23
C ALA A 455 20.03 -14.61 11.27
N TYR A 456 19.42 -15.00 10.16
CA TYR A 456 20.02 -15.77 9.07
C TYR A 456 19.91 -15.04 7.74
#